data_AF-A0A9W8ZJ71-F1
#
_entry.id   AF-A0A9W8ZJ71-F1
#
_cell.length_a   1.000
_cell.length_b   1.000
_cell.length_c   1.000
_cell.angle_alpha   90.00
_cell.angle_beta   90.00
_cell.angle_gamma   90.00
#
_symmetry.space_group_name_H-M   'P 1'
#
loop_
_entity.id
_entity.type
_entity.pdbx_description
1 polymer ?
#
loop_
_entity_poly.entity_id
_entity_poly.type
_entity_poly.pdbx_seq_one_letter_code
_entity_poly.pdbx_strand_id
1 'polypeptide(L)'
;MRSSTVTSLLAALALASAQQINIDAALAVPTPNLSIDPLAAPSVQTYDVASATSSIAAAAAAGETPAILKRGILVERQDNATCTNRTRGAGPVPSPDTSSAFLSFAPFADAAKNASTPANYTSAFTNLHASSTGTTYLGILELSEYSVSNCTAACDAKSGCTAVNIFFERTPTLNLGPGCTNAPSSTVIKCVFWGDAVTTKNTVNSGFTDNGFVVAIAGSNGYNKGEAAKEAAKSSGGKRVEVTVFMLGAIGAVMAFGF
;
A
#
# COMPACT_ATOMS: atom_id res chain seq x y z
N MET A 1 -27.45 -56.51 -33.35
CA MET A 1 -26.50 -56.30 -32.23
C MET A 1 -27.02 -55.09 -31.45
N ARG A 2 -27.54 -55.34 -30.25
CA ARG A 2 -28.33 -54.42 -29.42
C ARG A 2 -27.48 -53.89 -28.26
N SER A 3 -27.67 -52.60 -27.98
CA SER A 3 -27.49 -51.83 -26.73
C SER A 3 -26.47 -52.29 -25.68
N SER A 4 -25.62 -51.34 -25.24
CA SER A 4 -25.88 -50.58 -23.99
C SER A 4 -24.87 -49.43 -23.82
N THR A 5 -25.44 -48.24 -23.59
CA THR A 5 -24.80 -47.00 -23.13
C THR A 5 -24.91 -46.87 -21.62
N VAL A 6 -24.06 -46.00 -21.03
CA VAL A 6 -24.18 -45.32 -19.72
C VAL A 6 -23.65 -46.09 -18.50
N THR A 7 -22.40 -45.83 -18.12
CA THR A 7 -22.04 -45.48 -16.72
C THR A 7 -20.61 -44.94 -16.66
N SER A 8 -20.47 -43.63 -16.48
CA SER A 8 -19.48 -42.99 -15.59
C SER A 8 -19.44 -41.48 -15.83
N LEU A 9 -20.59 -40.82 -15.64
CA LEU A 9 -20.70 -39.37 -15.52
C LEU A 9 -20.76 -38.91 -14.04
N LEU A 10 -20.40 -39.78 -13.09
CA LEU A 10 -20.50 -39.50 -11.65
C LEU A 10 -19.17 -39.14 -10.95
N ALA A 11 -18.04 -39.07 -11.67
CA ALA A 11 -16.77 -38.66 -11.07
C ALA A 11 -16.48 -37.16 -11.18
N ALA A 12 -17.29 -36.39 -11.94
CA ALA A 12 -17.05 -34.96 -12.19
C ALA A 12 -17.85 -34.01 -11.28
N LEU A 13 -18.73 -34.53 -10.40
CA LEU A 13 -19.58 -33.71 -9.51
C LEU A 13 -19.13 -33.66 -8.04
N ALA A 14 -17.95 -34.18 -7.69
CA ALA A 14 -17.47 -34.23 -6.31
C ALA A 14 -16.35 -33.22 -5.96
N LEU A 15 -16.05 -32.26 -6.85
CA LEU A 15 -14.97 -31.27 -6.64
C LEU A 15 -15.45 -29.83 -6.47
N ALA A 16 -16.76 -29.59 -6.39
CA ALA A 16 -17.34 -28.23 -6.33
C ALA A 16 -17.72 -27.75 -4.91
N SER A 17 -17.44 -28.50 -3.84
CA SER A 17 -17.78 -28.08 -2.46
C SER A 17 -16.60 -27.58 -1.62
N ALA A 18 -15.37 -27.60 -2.14
CA ALA A 18 -14.22 -27.06 -1.42
C ALA A 18 -14.13 -25.54 -1.65
N GLN A 19 -14.40 -24.76 -0.60
CA GLN A 19 -14.32 -23.29 -0.50
C GLN A 19 -15.57 -22.47 -0.87
N GLN A 20 -16.71 -22.76 -0.24
CA GLN A 20 -17.69 -21.70 -0.01
C GLN A 20 -17.24 -20.86 1.19
N ILE A 21 -16.58 -19.73 0.91
CA ILE A 21 -16.32 -18.71 1.94
C ILE A 21 -17.67 -18.07 2.27
N ASN A 22 -18.11 -18.19 3.53
CA ASN A 22 -19.34 -17.55 3.99
C ASN A 22 -19.10 -16.03 4.14
N ILE A 23 -19.35 -15.29 3.05
CA ILE A 23 -19.15 -13.83 2.98
C ILE A 23 -20.07 -13.11 3.96
N ASP A 24 -21.27 -13.64 4.21
CA ASP A 24 -22.23 -13.05 5.15
C ASP A 24 -21.72 -13.13 6.59
N ALA A 25 -21.03 -14.21 6.96
CA ALA A 25 -20.38 -14.33 8.27
C ALA A 25 -19.21 -13.34 8.44
N ALA A 26 -18.47 -13.03 7.37
CA ALA A 26 -17.42 -12.02 7.40
C ALA A 26 -17.97 -10.59 7.52
N LEU A 27 -19.11 -10.32 6.87
CA LEU A 27 -19.82 -9.03 6.93
C LEU A 27 -20.55 -8.82 8.26
N ALA A 28 -20.89 -9.90 8.97
CA ALA A 28 -21.52 -9.85 10.29
C ALA A 28 -20.54 -9.58 11.44
N VAL A 29 -19.22 -9.57 11.18
CA VAL A 29 -18.22 -9.21 12.20
C VAL A 29 -18.33 -7.72 12.50
N PRO A 30 -18.61 -7.32 13.76
CA PRO A 30 -18.72 -5.91 14.11
C PRO A 30 -17.39 -5.20 13.85
N THR A 31 -17.46 -4.05 13.16
CA THR A 31 -16.29 -3.22 12.91
C THR A 31 -15.73 -2.72 14.25
N PRO A 32 -14.45 -2.97 14.57
CA PRO A 32 -13.89 -2.51 15.83
C PRO A 32 -13.87 -0.98 15.85
N ASN A 33 -14.45 -0.40 16.90
CA ASN A 33 -14.30 1.02 17.18
C ASN A 33 -12.88 1.28 17.68
N LEU A 34 -12.02 1.79 16.81
CA LEU A 34 -10.67 2.22 17.14
C LEU A 34 -10.72 3.71 17.51
N SER A 35 -10.89 4.00 18.80
CA SER A 35 -10.75 5.36 19.32
C SER A 35 -9.27 5.74 19.41
N ILE A 36 -8.93 6.93 18.94
CA ILE A 36 -7.60 7.56 19.09
C ILE A 36 -7.51 8.45 20.35
N ASP A 37 -8.54 8.43 21.21
CA ASP A 37 -8.54 9.14 22.48
C ASP A 37 -7.61 8.44 23.50
N PRO A 38 -6.51 9.06 23.94
CA PRO A 38 -5.56 8.46 24.88
C PRO A 38 -6.13 8.28 26.30
N LEU A 39 -7.33 8.78 26.58
CA LEU A 39 -8.04 8.61 27.86
C LEU A 39 -9.20 7.59 27.78
N ALA A 40 -9.50 7.05 26.60
CA ALA A 40 -10.58 6.06 26.44
C ALA A 40 -10.14 4.67 26.94
N ALA A 41 -11.01 3.99 27.68
CA ALA A 41 -10.79 2.61 28.08
C ALA A 41 -10.70 1.70 26.84
N PRO A 42 -9.79 0.70 26.83
CA PRO A 42 -9.65 -0.21 25.70
C PRO A 42 -10.96 -0.97 25.47
N SER A 43 -11.37 -1.08 24.19
CA SER A 43 -12.53 -1.89 23.82
C SER A 43 -12.24 -3.37 24.10
N VAL A 44 -13.00 -3.95 25.05
CA VAL A 44 -12.94 -5.38 25.35
C VAL A 44 -13.72 -6.11 24.27
N GLN A 45 -13.03 -6.64 23.26
CA GLN A 45 -13.63 -7.54 22.29
C GLN A 45 -13.68 -8.94 22.92
N THR A 46 -14.84 -9.34 23.43
CA THR A 46 -15.10 -10.73 23.83
C THR A 46 -15.27 -11.60 22.60
N TYR A 47 -14.24 -12.37 22.28
CA TYR A 47 -14.27 -13.40 21.24
C TYR A 47 -14.70 -14.73 21.86
N ASP A 48 -15.75 -15.35 21.31
CA ASP A 48 -16.15 -16.70 21.72
C ASP A 48 -15.22 -17.72 21.07
N VAL A 49 -14.18 -18.09 21.80
CA VAL A 49 -13.20 -19.10 21.38
C VAL A 49 -13.87 -20.45 21.11
N ALA A 50 -15.00 -20.76 21.78
CA ALA A 50 -15.69 -22.04 21.59
C ALA A 50 -16.31 -22.13 20.19
N SER A 51 -16.91 -21.05 19.69
CA SER A 51 -17.45 -20.96 18.32
C SER A 51 -16.36 -21.06 17.24
N ALA A 52 -15.14 -20.58 17.49
CA ALA A 52 -14.04 -20.67 16.54
C ALA A 52 -13.38 -22.06 16.53
N THR A 53 -13.44 -22.79 17.66
CA THR A 53 -12.87 -24.15 17.76
C THR A 53 -13.79 -25.25 17.23
N SER A 54 -15.12 -25.04 17.21
CA SER A 54 -16.07 -26.05 16.74
C SER A 54 -15.96 -26.35 15.24
N SER A 55 -15.64 -25.35 14.42
CA SER A 55 -15.40 -25.48 12.97
C SER A 55 -14.10 -26.24 12.65
N ILE A 56 -13.11 -26.18 13.54
CA ILE A 56 -11.83 -26.88 13.40
C ILE A 56 -11.94 -28.31 13.94
N ALA A 57 -12.69 -28.50 15.03
CA ALA A 57 -12.92 -29.81 15.63
C ALA A 57 -13.74 -30.74 14.73
N ALA A 58 -14.73 -30.20 13.99
CA ALA A 58 -15.51 -30.97 13.02
C ALA A 58 -14.66 -31.45 11.83
N ALA A 59 -13.75 -30.61 11.32
CA ALA A 59 -12.81 -30.97 10.26
C ALA A 59 -11.76 -31.99 10.73
N ALA A 60 -11.28 -31.86 11.97
CA ALA A 60 -10.34 -32.81 12.58
C ALA A 60 -10.98 -34.19 12.86
N ALA A 61 -12.25 -34.23 13.29
CA ALA A 61 -12.99 -35.47 13.52
C ALA A 61 -13.32 -36.23 12.22
N ALA A 62 -13.40 -35.53 11.08
CA ALA A 62 -13.60 -36.12 9.76
C ALA A 62 -12.31 -36.71 9.13
N GLY A 63 -11.15 -36.60 9.79
CA GLY A 63 -9.89 -37.15 9.30
C GLY A 63 -9.32 -36.47 8.05
N GLU A 64 -9.86 -35.29 7.68
CA GLU A 64 -9.33 -34.51 6.57
C GLU A 64 -8.03 -33.82 7.00
N THR A 65 -6.90 -34.43 6.66
CA THR A 65 -5.62 -33.73 6.78
C THR A 65 -5.65 -32.49 5.87
N PRO A 66 -5.39 -31.28 6.41
CA PRO A 66 -5.23 -30.10 5.57
C PRO A 66 -4.12 -30.40 4.55
N ALA A 67 -4.40 -30.15 3.26
CA ALA A 67 -3.43 -30.32 2.16
C ALA A 67 -2.10 -29.56 2.40
N ILE A 68 -2.08 -28.65 3.38
CA ILE A 68 -0.91 -27.93 3.90
C ILE A 68 0.18 -28.87 4.47
N LEU A 69 -0.15 -30.05 4.99
CA LEU A 69 0.83 -30.97 5.58
C LEU A 69 1.60 -31.83 4.56
N LYS A 70 1.21 -31.86 3.28
CA LYS A 70 1.93 -32.64 2.24
C LYS A 70 3.11 -31.90 1.62
N ARG A 71 3.30 -30.61 1.90
CA ARG A 71 4.60 -29.94 1.70
C ARG A 71 5.17 -29.70 3.09
N GLY A 72 6.15 -30.52 3.48
CA GLY A 72 6.90 -30.40 4.73
C GLY A 72 7.75 -29.13 4.79
N ILE A 73 7.10 -27.98 4.79
CA ILE A 73 7.66 -26.71 5.23
C ILE A 73 6.68 -26.19 6.27
N LEU A 74 6.80 -26.72 7.49
CA LEU A 74 6.54 -25.90 8.66
C LEU A 74 7.58 -24.78 8.54
N VAL A 75 7.20 -23.63 7.96
CA VAL A 75 8.01 -22.41 8.13
C VAL A 75 7.84 -22.12 9.61
N GLU A 76 8.84 -22.51 10.40
CA GLU A 76 8.98 -22.03 11.75
C GLU A 76 8.80 -20.50 11.70
N ARG A 77 7.88 -19.95 12.49
CA ARG A 77 7.75 -18.49 12.59
C ARG A 77 9.13 -18.02 13.04
N GLN A 78 9.86 -17.40 12.11
CA GLN A 78 11.25 -17.02 12.34
C GLN A 78 11.32 -16.27 13.67
N ASP A 79 11.97 -16.90 14.63
CA ASP A 79 12.13 -16.31 15.93
C ASP A 79 12.94 -15.04 15.73
N ASN A 80 12.44 -13.93 16.24
CA ASN A 80 13.15 -12.66 16.15
C ASN A 80 14.41 -12.64 17.05
N ALA A 81 14.80 -13.80 17.59
CA ALA A 81 15.95 -13.98 18.47
C ALA A 81 17.27 -14.14 17.69
N THR A 82 17.23 -14.50 16.41
CA THR A 82 18.42 -14.91 15.65
C THR A 82 19.11 -13.79 14.85
N CYS A 83 18.62 -12.55 14.90
CA CYS A 83 19.31 -11.38 14.33
C CYS A 83 19.80 -11.58 12.89
N THR A 84 18.98 -12.24 12.08
CA THR A 84 19.40 -12.70 10.75
C THR A 84 19.59 -11.53 9.79
N ASN A 85 20.60 -11.62 8.93
CA ASN A 85 20.87 -10.61 7.91
C ASN A 85 19.67 -10.44 6.96
N ARG A 86 19.39 -9.18 6.64
CA ARG A 86 18.46 -8.76 5.58
C ARG A 86 19.24 -8.47 4.31
N THR A 87 18.56 -8.62 3.18
CA THR A 87 19.09 -8.13 1.89
C THR A 87 19.38 -6.65 1.99
N ARG A 88 20.58 -6.24 1.54
CA ARG A 88 20.95 -4.83 1.49
C ARG A 88 20.35 -4.18 0.26
N GLY A 89 19.81 -2.97 0.45
CA GLY A 89 19.44 -2.09 -0.64
C GLY A 89 20.66 -1.46 -1.30
N ALA A 90 20.46 -0.90 -2.49
CA ALA A 90 21.53 -0.34 -3.32
C ALA A 90 21.83 1.15 -3.06
N GLY A 91 21.05 1.82 -2.20
CA GLY A 91 21.23 3.24 -1.94
C GLY A 91 22.44 3.53 -1.05
N PRO A 92 23.00 4.75 -1.11
CA PRO A 92 24.09 5.16 -0.22
C PRO A 92 23.61 5.23 1.23
N VAL A 93 24.48 4.87 2.17
CA VAL A 93 24.22 5.01 3.62
C VAL A 93 24.89 6.28 4.13
N PRO A 94 24.13 7.25 4.66
CA PRO A 94 24.71 8.51 5.17
C PRO A 94 25.63 8.29 6.37
N SER A 95 26.64 9.15 6.50
CA SER A 95 27.52 9.21 7.66
C SER A 95 27.35 10.56 8.38
N PRO A 96 27.00 10.58 9.67
CA PRO A 96 26.81 9.44 10.56
C PRO A 96 25.54 8.63 10.25
N ASP A 97 25.53 7.31 10.52
CA ASP A 97 24.38 6.42 10.31
C ASP A 97 23.29 6.65 11.37
N THR A 98 22.50 7.70 11.18
CA THR A 98 21.37 8.07 12.03
C THR A 98 20.17 8.42 11.17
N SER A 99 18.95 8.33 11.72
CA SER A 99 17.74 8.77 11.01
C SER A 99 17.77 10.26 10.69
N SER A 100 18.31 11.10 11.58
CA SER A 100 18.44 12.54 11.32
C SER A 100 19.37 12.82 10.13
N ALA A 101 20.55 12.19 10.09
CA ALA A 101 21.47 12.33 8.97
C ALA A 101 20.88 11.77 7.67
N PHE A 102 20.09 10.69 7.77
CA PHE A 102 19.35 10.12 6.65
C PHE A 102 18.35 11.10 6.05
N LEU A 103 17.54 11.73 6.90
CA LEU A 103 16.54 12.71 6.48
C LEU A 103 17.17 14.01 5.92
N SER A 104 18.36 14.38 6.37
CA SER A 104 19.07 15.58 5.88
C SER A 104 20.10 15.28 4.78
N PHE A 105 20.17 14.06 4.25
CA PHE A 105 21.21 13.67 3.31
C PHE A 105 20.97 14.30 1.93
N ALA A 106 21.77 15.32 1.59
CA ALA A 106 21.61 16.10 0.36
C ALA A 106 21.51 15.24 -0.92
N PRO A 107 22.32 14.17 -1.12
CA PRO A 107 22.20 13.33 -2.31
C PRO A 107 20.82 12.70 -2.53
N PHE A 108 20.04 12.41 -1.48
CA PHE A 108 18.67 11.92 -1.65
C PHE A 108 17.75 13.03 -2.16
N ALA A 109 17.90 14.23 -1.62
CA ALA A 109 17.13 15.39 -2.06
C ALA A 109 17.49 15.79 -3.49
N ASP A 110 18.77 15.72 -3.85
CA ASP A 110 19.25 16.03 -5.20
C ASP A 110 18.74 14.99 -6.21
N ALA A 111 18.81 13.70 -5.89
CA ALA A 111 18.25 12.65 -6.74
C ALA A 111 16.74 12.86 -6.98
N ALA A 112 15.99 13.18 -5.93
CA ALA A 112 14.55 13.45 -6.02
C ALA A 112 14.25 14.72 -6.83
N LYS A 113 14.95 15.83 -6.59
CA LYS A 113 14.70 17.11 -7.29
C LYS A 113 15.15 17.11 -8.75
N ASN A 114 16.23 16.39 -9.06
CA ASN A 114 16.78 16.33 -10.42
C ASN A 114 16.10 15.24 -11.27
N ALA A 115 15.25 14.41 -10.69
CA ALA A 115 14.54 13.38 -11.42
C ALA A 115 13.51 13.97 -12.39
N SER A 116 13.70 13.70 -13.69
CA SER A 116 12.75 14.07 -14.73
C SER A 116 11.43 13.32 -14.58
N THR A 117 10.33 14.02 -14.87
CA THR A 117 9.00 13.39 -14.96
C THR A 117 8.93 12.56 -16.25
N PRO A 118 8.62 11.25 -16.19
CA PRO A 118 8.49 10.42 -17.39
C PRO A 118 7.32 10.85 -18.27
N ALA A 119 7.41 10.54 -19.57
CA ALA A 119 6.32 10.79 -20.51
C ALA A 119 5.02 10.10 -20.04
N ASN A 120 3.88 10.77 -20.25
CA ASN A 120 2.54 10.34 -19.83
C ASN A 120 2.29 10.33 -18.31
N TYR A 121 3.28 10.71 -17.50
CA TYR A 121 3.10 10.93 -16.07
C TYR A 121 3.09 12.42 -15.74
N THR A 122 2.43 12.78 -14.65
CA THR A 122 2.43 14.11 -14.04
C THR A 122 3.00 13.99 -12.64
N SER A 123 3.97 14.85 -12.30
CA SER A 123 4.50 14.94 -10.94
C SER A 123 3.44 15.49 -9.99
N ALA A 124 3.24 14.80 -8.87
CA ALA A 124 2.30 15.21 -7.83
C ALA A 124 3.00 15.87 -6.64
N PHE A 125 4.18 15.38 -6.30
CA PHE A 125 5.05 15.93 -5.26
C PHE A 125 6.48 15.47 -5.49
N THR A 126 7.41 16.24 -4.93
CA THR A 126 8.85 16.00 -5.06
C THR A 126 9.52 16.15 -3.69
N ASN A 127 10.46 15.26 -3.40
CA ASN A 127 11.33 15.31 -2.25
C ASN A 127 10.61 15.45 -0.88
N LEU A 128 9.58 14.62 -0.65
CA LEU A 128 8.96 14.51 0.67
C LEU A 128 9.73 13.52 1.57
N HIS A 129 9.49 13.60 2.88
CA HIS A 129 10.03 12.69 3.90
C HIS A 129 9.00 11.62 4.34
N ALA A 130 8.13 11.22 3.41
CA ALA A 130 7.08 10.24 3.65
C ALA A 130 6.76 9.47 2.37
N SER A 131 6.22 8.27 2.52
CA SER A 131 5.66 7.47 1.43
C SER A 131 4.14 7.57 1.39
N SER A 132 3.59 7.28 0.22
CA SER A 132 2.15 7.25 -0.03
C SER A 132 1.46 6.11 0.71
N THR A 133 0.21 6.35 1.07
CA THR A 133 -0.74 5.40 1.63
C THR A 133 -2.02 5.42 0.79
N GLY A 134 -2.73 4.30 0.72
CA GLY A 134 -3.90 4.18 -0.14
C GLY A 134 -4.54 2.79 -0.04
N THR A 135 -5.67 2.62 -0.72
CA THR A 135 -6.45 1.38 -0.70
C THR A 135 -5.98 0.38 -1.75
N THR A 136 -5.49 0.88 -2.89
CA THR A 136 -5.14 0.07 -4.05
C THR A 136 -3.62 -0.06 -4.16
N TYR A 137 -2.99 -0.67 -3.15
CA TYR A 137 -1.57 -1.05 -3.20
C TYR A 137 -1.37 -2.23 -4.15
N LEU A 138 -0.47 -2.08 -5.12
CA LEU A 138 -0.25 -3.09 -6.16
C LEU A 138 1.10 -3.80 -6.04
N GLY A 139 1.95 -3.39 -5.10
CA GLY A 139 3.25 -4.00 -4.87
C GLY A 139 4.38 -3.00 -4.84
N ILE A 140 5.59 -3.55 -4.76
CA ILE A 140 6.83 -2.79 -4.65
C ILE A 140 7.91 -3.42 -5.52
N LEU A 141 8.77 -2.58 -6.06
CA LEU A 141 10.03 -2.94 -6.71
C LEU A 141 11.18 -2.25 -5.99
N GLU A 142 12.17 -3.02 -5.57
CA GLU A 142 13.45 -2.48 -5.08
C GLU A 142 14.37 -2.23 -6.28
N LEU A 143 14.90 -1.02 -6.37
CA LEU A 143 15.72 -0.57 -7.48
C LEU A 143 17.20 -0.53 -7.10
N SER A 144 18.06 -0.75 -8.08
CA SER A 144 19.52 -0.58 -7.93
C SER A 144 19.95 0.89 -7.92
N GLU A 145 19.11 1.79 -8.42
CA GLU A 145 19.33 3.23 -8.51
C GLU A 145 18.01 4.00 -8.44
N TYR A 146 18.06 5.31 -8.19
CA TYR A 146 16.87 6.17 -8.18
C TYR A 146 16.41 6.49 -9.61
N SER A 147 15.83 5.50 -10.28
CA SER A 147 15.38 5.61 -11.67
C SER A 147 13.86 5.69 -11.76
N VAL A 148 13.35 6.91 -11.93
CA VAL A 148 11.92 7.14 -12.11
C VAL A 148 11.41 6.48 -13.38
N SER A 149 12.21 6.46 -14.46
CA SER A 149 11.84 5.79 -15.71
C SER A 149 11.66 4.28 -15.54
N ASN A 150 12.57 3.61 -14.80
CA ASN A 150 12.42 2.17 -14.52
C ASN A 150 11.21 1.91 -13.61
N CYS A 151 10.97 2.80 -12.65
CA CYS A 151 9.80 2.72 -11.77
C CYS A 151 8.48 2.83 -12.54
N THR A 152 8.34 3.84 -13.40
CA THR A 152 7.12 4.01 -14.20
C THR A 152 6.97 2.94 -15.28
N ALA A 153 8.07 2.48 -15.90
CA ALA A 153 8.00 1.37 -16.87
C ALA A 153 7.49 0.08 -16.22
N ALA A 154 7.90 -0.21 -14.97
CA ALA A 154 7.37 -1.34 -14.21
C ALA A 154 5.87 -1.16 -13.87
N CYS A 155 5.43 0.06 -13.59
CA CYS A 155 4.01 0.39 -13.43
C CYS A 155 3.24 0.21 -14.75
N ASP A 156 3.81 0.62 -15.88
CA ASP A 156 3.16 0.50 -17.20
C ASP A 156 2.96 -0.97 -17.61
N ALA A 157 3.89 -1.85 -17.23
CA ALA A 157 3.75 -3.29 -17.42
C ALA A 157 2.75 -3.95 -16.44
N LYS A 158 2.25 -3.21 -15.45
CA LYS A 158 1.40 -3.75 -14.39
C LYS A 158 -0.05 -3.29 -14.54
N SER A 159 -0.93 -4.26 -14.80
CA SER A 159 -2.37 -4.00 -14.89
C SER A 159 -2.90 -3.30 -13.65
N GLY A 160 -3.71 -2.26 -13.85
CA GLY A 160 -4.29 -1.44 -12.79
C GLY A 160 -3.37 -0.39 -12.19
N CYS A 161 -2.07 -0.35 -12.53
CA CYS A 161 -1.17 0.66 -11.99
C CYS A 161 -1.36 2.00 -12.70
N THR A 162 -1.71 3.03 -11.94
CA THR A 162 -2.00 4.40 -12.40
C THR A 162 -1.10 5.43 -11.74
N ALA A 163 -0.37 5.05 -10.68
CA ALA A 163 0.51 5.93 -9.95
C ALA A 163 1.70 5.18 -9.33
N VAL A 164 2.78 5.91 -9.13
CA VAL A 164 3.99 5.41 -8.45
C VAL A 164 4.44 6.38 -7.37
N ASN A 165 5.01 5.82 -6.30
CA ASN A 165 5.78 6.57 -5.32
C ASN A 165 7.18 5.96 -5.20
N ILE A 166 8.20 6.74 -5.54
CA ILE A 166 9.61 6.34 -5.48
C ILE A 166 10.33 7.10 -4.37
N PHE A 167 11.08 6.41 -3.51
CA PHE A 167 11.74 7.00 -2.34
C PHE A 167 12.92 6.15 -1.84
N PHE A 168 13.76 6.76 -1.01
CA PHE A 168 14.77 6.06 -0.22
C PHE A 168 14.19 5.70 1.15
N GLU A 169 14.38 4.46 1.59
CA GLU A 169 14.01 3.99 2.92
C GLU A 169 15.24 3.54 3.70
N ARG A 170 15.36 4.04 4.94
CA ARG A 170 16.35 3.57 5.91
C ARG A 170 15.83 2.29 6.57
N THR A 171 16.53 1.19 6.36
CA THR A 171 16.11 -0.15 6.80
C THR A 171 17.23 -0.80 7.61
N PRO A 172 16.96 -1.55 8.69
CA PRO A 172 18.02 -2.24 9.41
C PRO A 172 18.65 -3.34 8.54
N THR A 173 19.95 -3.58 8.66
CA THR A 173 20.62 -4.71 7.97
C THR A 173 20.28 -6.06 8.57
N LEU A 174 19.58 -6.10 9.70
CA LEU A 174 19.20 -7.31 10.44
C LEU A 174 17.69 -7.31 10.69
N ASN A 175 17.12 -8.50 10.86
CA ASN A 175 15.82 -8.65 11.52
C ASN A 175 16.01 -8.32 13.00
N LEU A 176 15.37 -7.25 13.47
CA LEU A 176 15.60 -6.68 14.79
C LEU A 176 14.78 -7.38 15.85
N GLY A 177 15.41 -7.86 16.92
CA GLY A 177 14.71 -8.36 18.10
C GLY A 177 15.52 -8.16 19.39
N PRO A 178 15.18 -8.86 20.49
CA PRO A 178 15.75 -8.59 21.81
C PRO A 178 17.29 -8.61 21.88
N GLY A 179 17.95 -9.40 21.02
CA GLY A 179 19.41 -9.48 20.93
C GLY A 179 20.09 -8.53 19.95
N CYS A 180 19.33 -7.75 19.16
CA CYS A 180 19.81 -6.88 18.08
C CYS A 180 18.89 -5.68 17.90
N THR A 181 18.80 -4.88 18.95
CA THR A 181 18.05 -3.61 18.95
C THR A 181 18.75 -2.50 18.15
N ASN A 182 20.05 -2.66 17.88
CA ASN A 182 20.84 -1.70 17.12
C ASN A 182 21.56 -2.39 15.95
N ALA A 183 20.99 -2.28 14.75
CA ALA A 183 21.62 -2.74 13.53
C ALA A 183 22.13 -1.53 12.72
N PRO A 184 23.27 -1.66 11.99
CA PRO A 184 23.60 -0.74 10.92
C PRO A 184 22.43 -0.59 9.95
N SER A 185 22.29 0.57 9.32
CA SER A 185 21.29 0.76 8.28
C SER A 185 21.76 0.31 6.91
N SER A 186 20.78 0.03 6.07
CA SER A 186 20.87 -0.08 4.63
C SER A 186 19.87 0.91 4.04
N THR A 187 20.19 1.47 2.87
CA THR A 187 19.26 2.31 2.13
C THR A 187 18.63 1.51 1.01
N VAL A 188 17.31 1.30 1.07
CA VAL A 188 16.54 0.64 0.01
C VAL A 188 15.89 1.71 -0.86
N ILE A 189 16.06 1.59 -2.18
CA ILE A 189 15.38 2.47 -3.14
C ILE A 189 14.10 1.75 -3.55
N LYS A 190 12.97 2.28 -3.12
CA LYS A 190 11.65 1.66 -3.28
C LYS A 190 10.87 2.37 -4.35
N CYS A 191 10.28 1.60 -5.27
CA CYS A 191 9.25 2.04 -6.20
C CYS A 191 7.94 1.31 -5.84
N VAL A 192 6.98 2.04 -5.29
CA VAL A 192 5.68 1.48 -4.90
C VAL A 192 4.63 1.79 -5.96
N PHE A 193 3.87 0.76 -6.32
CA PHE A 193 2.82 0.82 -7.34
C PHE A 193 1.45 1.01 -6.70
N TRP A 194 0.66 1.94 -7.25
CA TRP A 194 -0.67 2.26 -6.77
C TRP A 194 -1.67 2.25 -7.92
N GLY A 195 -2.90 1.79 -7.64
CA GLY A 195 -4.06 2.00 -8.52
C GLY A 195 -4.85 3.26 -8.20
N ASP A 196 -4.63 3.84 -7.01
CA ASP A 196 -5.16 5.15 -6.61
C ASP A 196 -4.14 6.25 -6.90
N ALA A 197 -4.61 7.49 -7.05
CA ALA A 197 -3.72 8.64 -7.16
C ALA A 197 -2.82 8.82 -5.92
N VAL A 198 -1.54 9.12 -6.16
CA VAL A 198 -0.62 9.59 -5.12
C VAL A 198 -0.64 11.12 -5.08
N THR A 199 -0.72 11.68 -3.88
CA THR A 199 -0.87 13.12 -3.61
C THR A 199 -0.11 13.48 -2.35
N THR A 200 0.27 14.74 -2.18
CA THR A 200 0.87 15.19 -0.91
C THR A 200 0.00 14.86 0.31
N LYS A 201 -1.34 14.84 0.14
CA LYS A 201 -2.29 14.55 1.23
C LYS A 201 -2.26 13.10 1.72
N ASN A 202 -2.05 12.13 0.84
CA ASN A 202 -1.95 10.70 1.23
C ASN A 202 -0.51 10.20 1.37
N THR A 203 0.49 11.07 1.15
CA THR A 203 1.91 10.81 1.40
C THR A 203 2.29 11.21 2.82
N VAL A 204 1.87 10.39 3.78
CA VAL A 204 1.96 10.68 5.23
C VAL A 204 2.71 9.60 6.02
N ASN A 205 3.07 8.47 5.40
CA ASN A 205 3.85 7.44 6.09
C ASN A 205 5.32 7.86 6.18
N SER A 206 5.71 8.47 7.30
CA SER A 206 7.07 8.94 7.57
C SER A 206 8.04 7.85 8.07
N GLY A 207 7.61 6.59 8.10
CA GLY A 207 8.33 5.49 8.73
C GLY A 207 7.87 5.23 10.16
N PHE A 208 8.62 4.40 10.88
CA PHE A 208 8.27 3.92 12.23
C PHE A 208 9.54 3.57 13.02
N THR A 209 9.38 3.39 14.33
CA THR A 209 10.46 2.89 15.19
C THR A 209 10.22 1.42 15.52
N ASP A 210 11.22 0.58 15.32
CA ASP A 210 11.20 -0.84 15.62
C ASP A 210 12.43 -1.20 16.45
N ASN A 211 12.22 -1.72 17.67
CA ASN A 211 13.28 -2.10 18.60
C ASN A 211 14.38 -1.02 18.79
N GLY A 212 14.03 0.27 18.69
CA GLY A 212 14.97 1.40 18.82
C GLY A 212 15.63 1.84 17.51
N PHE A 213 15.50 1.07 16.42
CA PHE A 213 15.88 1.50 15.09
C PHE A 213 14.77 2.35 14.46
N VAL A 214 15.13 3.53 13.95
CA VAL A 214 14.18 4.40 13.23
C VAL A 214 14.24 4.10 11.73
N VAL A 215 13.18 3.51 11.20
CA VAL A 215 12.90 3.45 9.77
C VAL A 215 12.43 4.83 9.33
N ALA A 216 13.08 5.39 8.31
CA ALA A 216 12.85 6.74 7.84
C ALA A 216 12.76 6.77 6.31
N ILE A 217 12.02 7.73 5.77
CA ILE A 217 11.81 7.87 4.33
C ILE A 217 12.30 9.26 3.89
N ALA A 218 13.06 9.31 2.80
CA ALA A 218 13.60 10.54 2.23
C ALA A 218 13.57 10.51 0.70
N GLY A 219 13.70 11.68 0.06
CA GLY A 219 13.73 11.79 -1.40
C GLY A 219 12.49 11.21 -2.06
N SER A 220 11.30 11.41 -1.48
CA SER A 220 10.06 10.79 -1.97
C SER A 220 9.41 11.61 -3.07
N ASN A 221 9.24 11.01 -4.25
CA ASN A 221 8.53 11.58 -5.39
C ASN A 221 7.27 10.78 -5.72
N GLY A 222 6.24 11.47 -6.18
CA GLY A 222 4.98 10.88 -6.62
C GLY A 222 4.66 11.25 -8.05
N TYR A 223 4.24 10.27 -8.84
CA TYR A 223 3.87 10.47 -10.24
C TYR A 223 2.58 9.72 -10.56
N ASN A 224 1.66 10.37 -11.27
CA ASN A 224 0.38 9.80 -11.69
C ASN A 224 0.22 9.84 -13.20
N LYS A 225 -0.53 8.89 -13.78
CA LYS A 225 -0.94 8.91 -15.20
C LYS A 225 -2.47 8.81 -15.33
N GLY A 226 -3.00 9.22 -16.48
CA GLY A 226 -4.43 9.10 -16.79
C GLY A 226 -5.34 9.81 -15.79
N GLU A 227 -6.43 9.16 -15.38
CA GLU A 227 -7.42 9.74 -14.44
C GLU A 227 -6.81 10.05 -13.06
N ALA A 228 -5.85 9.23 -12.59
CA ALA A 228 -5.18 9.48 -11.32
C ALA A 228 -4.45 10.85 -11.29
N ALA A 229 -3.94 11.31 -12.44
CA ALA A 229 -3.32 12.64 -12.53
C ALA A 229 -4.36 13.76 -12.35
N LYS A 230 -5.58 13.57 -12.88
CA LYS A 230 -6.68 14.53 -12.73
C LYS A 230 -7.20 14.55 -11.28
N GLU A 231 -7.29 13.39 -10.65
CA GLU A 231 -7.67 13.26 -9.24
C GLU A 231 -6.67 13.94 -8.31
N ALA A 232 -5.37 13.73 -8.56
CA ALA A 232 -4.30 14.39 -7.81
C ALA A 232 -4.39 15.93 -7.91
N ALA A 233 -4.69 16.46 -9.10
CA ALA A 233 -4.87 17.89 -9.31
C ALA A 233 -6.07 18.48 -8.55
N LYS A 234 -7.17 17.71 -8.40
CA LYS A 234 -8.32 18.14 -7.58
C LYS A 234 -7.97 18.19 -6.09
N SER A 235 -7.14 17.26 -5.62
CA SER A 235 -6.67 17.18 -4.23
C SER A 235 -5.76 18.34 -3.84
N SER A 236 -4.96 18.87 -4.78
CA SER A 236 -4.11 20.06 -4.57
C SER A 236 -4.85 21.39 -4.71
N GLY A 237 -6.00 21.42 -5.39
CA GLY A 237 -6.80 22.61 -5.71
C GLY A 237 -7.69 23.19 -4.59
N GLY A 238 -7.38 22.95 -3.32
CA GLY A 238 -8.13 23.47 -2.18
C GLY A 238 -7.96 24.98 -1.94
N LYS A 239 -8.47 25.81 -2.86
CA LYS A 239 -9.02 27.19 -2.73
C LYS A 239 -8.91 27.94 -4.05
N ARG A 240 -9.85 27.72 -4.97
CA ARG A 240 -10.38 28.77 -5.87
C ARG A 240 -11.81 28.40 -6.25
N VAL A 241 -12.76 28.86 -5.44
CA VAL A 241 -14.13 29.04 -5.93
C VAL A 241 -14.03 30.23 -6.88
N GLU A 242 -13.91 29.96 -8.18
CA GLU A 242 -14.13 30.97 -9.19
C GLU A 242 -15.64 31.22 -9.23
N VAL A 243 -16.09 32.26 -8.51
CA VAL A 243 -17.45 32.77 -8.65
C VAL A 243 -17.51 33.43 -10.02
N THR A 244 -17.92 32.68 -11.03
CA THR A 244 -18.26 33.23 -12.34
C THR A 244 -19.51 34.08 -12.16
N VAL A 245 -19.32 35.38 -11.94
CA VAL A 245 -20.41 36.37 -11.97
C VAL A 245 -20.91 36.44 -13.41
N PHE A 246 -22.04 35.79 -13.68
CA PHE A 246 -22.82 36.04 -14.88
C PHE A 246 -23.40 37.46 -14.78
N MET A 247 -22.72 38.43 -15.38
CA MET A 247 -23.33 39.73 -15.69
C MET A 247 -24.39 39.52 -16.76
N LEU A 248 -25.66 39.34 -16.36
CA LEU A 248 -26.79 39.49 -17.26
C LEU A 248 -26.88 40.98 -17.64
N GLY A 249 -26.45 41.29 -18.86
CA GLY A 249 -26.74 42.56 -19.51
C GLY A 249 -28.24 42.66 -19.79
N ALA A 250 -28.93 43.55 -19.09
CA ALA A 250 -30.26 44.00 -19.46
C ALA A 250 -30.12 45.16 -20.47
N ILE A 251 -30.25 44.82 -21.75
CA ILE A 251 -30.53 45.79 -22.83
C ILE A 251 -31.98 46.24 -22.65
N GLY A 252 -32.18 47.49 -22.22
CA GLY A 252 -33.50 48.14 -22.19
C GLY A 252 -33.59 49.17 -23.31
N ALA A 253 -34.18 48.78 -24.45
CA ALA A 253 -34.49 49.67 -25.56
C ALA A 253 -35.98 50.07 -25.56
N VAL A 254 -36.22 51.38 -25.40
CA VAL A 254 -37.18 52.27 -26.10
C VAL A 254 -38.71 52.06 -25.99
N MET A 255 -39.42 53.21 -25.92
CA MET A 255 -40.79 53.59 -26.38
C MET A 255 -41.76 53.89 -25.20
N ALA A 256 -42.08 55.15 -24.87
CA ALA A 256 -42.96 56.15 -25.53
C ALA A 256 -44.44 56.11 -25.06
N PHE A 257 -45.11 57.28 -25.16
CA PHE A 257 -46.48 57.68 -24.76
C PHE A 257 -46.64 58.03 -23.26
N GLY A 258 -47.11 59.20 -22.81
CA GLY A 258 -47.84 60.30 -23.43
C GLY A 258 -49.08 60.60 -22.59
N PHE A 259 -49.10 61.73 -21.87
CA PHE A 259 -50.24 62.63 -21.56
C PHE A 259 -49.73 63.79 -20.70
#